data_AF-A0A6L9G754-F1
#
_entry.id   AF-A0A6L9G754-F1
#
_cell.length_a   1.000
_cell.length_b   1.000
_cell.length_c   1.000
_cell.angle_alpha   90.00
_cell.angle_beta   90.00
_cell.angle_gamma   90.00
#
_symmetry.space_group_name_H-M   'P 1'
#
loop_
_entity.id
_entity.type
_entity.pdbx_description
1 polymer ?
#
loop_
_entity_poly.entity_id
_entity_poly.type
_entity_poly.pdbx_seq_one_letter_code
_entity_poly.pdbx_strand_id
1 'polypeptide(L)'
;MSSTRKPGYDTLVFFWFAIVLWVLGIASMSAQPYFLLIGAITVNSWGLSVLSMAGIGFFLLAGVFSIVVVHKIIAMLVYLVHGKP
;
A
#
# COMPACT_ATOMS: atom_id res chain seq x y z
N MET A 1 -7.81 -26.40 -15.70
CA MET A 1 -8.15 -25.10 -16.33
C MET A 1 -6.95 -24.18 -16.16
N SER A 2 -6.04 -24.14 -17.13
CA SER A 2 -4.93 -23.18 -17.09
C SER A 2 -5.48 -21.81 -17.43
N SER A 3 -5.81 -21.04 -16.39
CA SER A 3 -6.07 -19.61 -16.52
C SER A 3 -4.80 -18.99 -17.09
N THR A 4 -4.81 -18.71 -18.39
CA THR A 4 -3.87 -17.85 -19.10
C THR A 4 -3.93 -16.44 -18.48
N ARG A 5 -3.37 -16.26 -17.29
CA ARG A 5 -3.16 -14.93 -16.70
C ARG A 5 -2.18 -14.20 -17.61
N LYS A 6 -2.63 -13.10 -18.23
CA LYS A 6 -1.74 -12.23 -19.00
C LYS A 6 -0.52 -11.88 -18.15
N PRO A 7 0.71 -12.02 -18.67
CA PRO A 7 1.92 -11.65 -17.93
C PRO A 7 1.81 -10.19 -17.53
N GLY A 8 1.93 -9.92 -16.23
CA GLY A 8 1.78 -8.56 -15.65
C GLY A 8 0.50 -8.32 -14.85
N TYR A 9 -0.52 -9.19 -14.94
CA TYR A 9 -1.75 -9.03 -14.15
C TYR A 9 -1.49 -9.01 -12.64
N ASP A 10 -0.64 -9.92 -12.14
CA ASP A 10 -0.31 -9.96 -10.71
C ASP A 10 0.39 -8.68 -10.23
N THR A 11 1.24 -8.08 -11.08
CA THR A 11 1.94 -6.83 -10.77
C THR A 11 0.95 -5.68 -10.59
N LEU A 12 -0.08 -5.63 -11.44
CA LEU A 12 -1.14 -4.62 -11.37
C LEU A 12 -2.00 -4.79 -10.11
N VAL A 13 -2.27 -6.03 -9.69
CA VAL A 13 -2.96 -6.32 -8.41
C VAL A 13 -2.14 -5.81 -7.23
N PHE A 14 -0.84 -6.10 -7.16
CA PHE A 14 0.03 -5.60 -6.08
C PHE A 14 0.14 -4.08 -6.06
N PHE A 15 0.12 -3.43 -7.23
CA PHE A 15 0.09 -1.98 -7.34
C PHE A 15 -1.18 -1.38 -6.71
N TRP A 16 -2.35 -1.94 -7.02
CA TRP A 16 -3.59 -1.47 -6.41
C TRP A 16 -3.65 -1.73 -4.90
N PHE A 17 -3.11 -2.86 -4.43
CA PHE A 17 -2.96 -3.11 -3.00
C PHE A 17 -2.08 -2.05 -2.31
N ALA A 18 -0.97 -1.66 -2.94
CA ALA A 18 -0.11 -0.60 -2.42
C ALA A 18 -0.86 0.74 -2.31
N ILE A 19 -1.67 1.10 -3.32
CA ILE A 19 -2.48 2.32 -3.31
C ILE A 19 -3.52 2.27 -2.19
N VAL A 20 -4.27 1.18 -2.06
CA VAL A 20 -5.30 1.05 -1.02
C VAL A 20 -4.68 1.16 0.37
N LEU A 21 -3.55 0.48 0.60
CA LEU A 21 -2.81 0.57 1.87
C LEU A 21 -2.31 2.00 2.13
N TRP A 22 -1.85 2.70 1.09
CA TRP A 22 -1.43 4.09 1.23
C TRP A 22 -2.60 5.00 1.64
N VAL A 23 -3.75 4.87 0.99
CA VAL A 23 -4.96 5.65 1.33
C VAL A 23 -5.44 5.35 2.75
N LEU A 24 -5.42 4.08 3.17
CA LEU A 24 -5.73 3.68 4.54
C LEU A 24 -4.74 4.25 5.56
N GLY A 25 -3.45 4.31 5.21
CA GLY A 25 -2.42 4.97 6.02
C GLY A 25 -2.72 6.45 6.24
N ILE A 26 -3.06 7.17 5.15
CA ILE A 26 -3.46 8.59 5.23
C ILE A 26 -4.69 8.76 6.11
N ALA A 27 -5.76 8.00 5.85
CA ALA A 27 -7.00 8.08 6.62
C ALA A 27 -6.76 7.82 8.12
N SER A 28 -5.93 6.84 8.46
CA SER A 28 -5.58 6.50 9.84
C SER A 28 -4.80 7.64 10.53
N MET A 29 -3.86 8.27 9.83
CA MET A 29 -3.09 9.40 10.36
C MET A 29 -3.92 10.69 10.47
N SER A 30 -4.85 10.92 9.55
CA SER A 30 -5.75 12.08 9.56
C SER A 30 -6.85 11.98 10.62
N ALA A 31 -7.12 10.78 11.15
CA ALA A 31 -8.10 10.60 12.21
C ALA A 31 -7.69 11.32 13.50
N GLN A 32 -6.44 11.23 13.93
CA GLN A 32 -5.97 11.82 15.19
C GLN A 32 -6.21 13.35 15.31
N PRO A 33 -5.81 14.19 14.32
CA PRO A 33 -6.12 15.62 14.37
C PRO A 33 -7.62 15.91 14.25
N TYR A 34 -8.39 15.07 13.55
CA TYR A 34 -9.85 15.22 13.48
C TYR A 34 -10.50 15.01 14.86
N PHE A 35 -10.09 13.97 15.60
CA PHE A 35 -10.60 13.71 16.95
C PHE A 35 -10.13 14.76 17.98
N LEU A 36 -8.95 15.36 17.79
CA LEU A 36 -8.50 16.54 18.56
C LEU A 36 -9.46 17.72 18.37
N LEU A 37 -9.84 18.01 17.13
CA LEU A 37 -10.68 19.15 16.79
C LEU A 37 -12.07 19.08 17.44
N ILE A 38 -12.66 17.88 17.50
CA ILE A 38 -14.01 17.67 18.05
C ILE A 38 -14.02 17.43 19.57
N GLY A 39 -12.86 17.50 20.25
CA GLY A 39 -12.77 17.34 21.71
C GLY A 39 -12.99 15.91 22.23
N ALA A 40 -12.98 14.89 21.36
CA ALA A 40 -13.32 13.51 21.70
C ALA A 40 -12.13 12.68 22.23
N ILE A 41 -10.91 13.22 22.23
CA ILE A 41 -9.67 12.49 22.57
C ILE A 41 -9.62 11.98 24.01
N THR A 42 -10.25 12.69 24.94
CA THR A 42 -10.30 12.27 26.35
C THR A 42 -11.07 10.96 26.54
N VAL A 43 -11.91 10.57 25.58
CA VAL A 43 -12.81 9.42 25.68
C VAL A 43 -12.14 8.12 25.19
N ASN A 44 -11.16 8.19 24.26
CA ASN A 44 -10.52 6.99 23.71
C ASN A 44 -9.10 7.24 23.15
N SER A 45 -8.19 7.74 23.98
CA SER A 45 -6.79 7.98 23.61
C SER A 45 -6.05 6.71 23.19
N TRP A 46 -6.31 5.58 23.85
CA TRP A 46 -5.72 4.28 23.51
C TRP A 46 -6.11 3.78 22.12
N GLY A 47 -7.39 3.87 21.75
CA GLY A 47 -7.86 3.49 20.42
C GLY A 47 -7.21 4.34 19.31
N LEU A 48 -7.00 5.63 19.57
CA LEU A 48 -6.30 6.54 18.65
C LEU A 48 -4.82 6.19 18.48
N SER A 49 -4.12 5.82 19.55
CA SER A 49 -2.74 5.35 19.48
C SER A 49 -2.60 4.05 18.69
N VAL A 50 -3.52 3.09 18.88
CA VAL A 50 -3.52 1.85 18.10
C VAL A 50 -3.77 2.13 16.62
N LEU A 51 -4.69 3.05 16.31
CA LEU A 51 -4.99 3.46 14.94
C LEU A 51 -3.78 4.13 14.27
N SER A 52 -3.05 4.99 14.98
CA SER A 52 -1.84 5.61 14.43
C SER A 52 -0.72 4.59 14.19
N MET A 53 -0.52 3.64 15.11
CA MET A 53 0.42 2.52 14.90
C MET A 53 0.04 1.66 13.69
N ALA A 54 -1.25 1.35 13.52
CA ALA A 54 -1.75 0.65 12.34
C ALA A 54 -1.51 1.45 11.05
N GLY A 55 -1.69 2.77 11.09
CA GLY A 55 -1.40 3.69 9.99
C GLY A 55 0.06 3.60 9.52
N ILE A 56 1.02 3.55 10.44
CA ILE A 56 2.45 3.34 10.11
C ILE A 56 2.65 1.99 9.43
N GLY A 57 2.01 0.93 9.95
CA GLY A 57 2.03 -0.40 9.36
C GLY A 57 1.51 -0.43 7.92
N PHE A 58 0.43 0.30 7.63
CA PHE A 58 -0.11 0.41 6.28
C PHE A 58 0.86 1.09 5.31
N PHE A 59 1.53 2.17 5.73
CA PHE A 59 2.55 2.82 4.91
C PHE A 59 3.76 1.91 4.65
N LEU A 60 4.20 1.17 5.67
CA LEU A 60 5.33 0.25 5.54
C LEU A 60 5.01 -0.85 4.54
N LEU A 61 3.83 -1.48 4.65
CA LEU A 61 3.36 -2.49 3.70
C LEU A 61 3.16 -1.92 2.29
N ALA A 62 2.59 -0.71 2.16
CA ALA A 62 2.46 -0.04 0.88
C ALA A 62 3.83 0.19 0.20
N GLY A 63 4.85 0.55 0.99
CA GLY A 63 6.24 0.65 0.52
C GLY A 63 6.78 -0.68 0.01
N VAL A 64 6.61 -1.76 0.76
CA VAL A 64 7.06 -3.11 0.36
C VAL A 64 6.41 -3.54 -0.95
N PHE A 65 5.09 -3.39 -1.09
CA PHE A 65 4.40 -3.74 -2.34
C PHE A 65 4.87 -2.87 -3.52
N SER A 66 5.14 -1.59 -3.29
CA SER A 66 5.68 -0.68 -4.31
C SER A 66 7.06 -1.13 -4.80
N ILE A 67 7.96 -1.56 -3.90
CA ILE A 67 9.28 -2.09 -4.25
C ILE A 67 9.15 -3.36 -5.11
N VAL A 68 8.26 -4.29 -4.72
CA VAL A 68 8.03 -5.53 -5.47
C VAL A 68 7.50 -5.24 -6.88
N VAL A 69 6.59 -4.28 -7.01
CA VAL A 69 6.06 -3.83 -8.30
C VAL A 69 7.18 -3.25 -9.17
N VAL A 70 8.01 -2.34 -8.62
CA VAL A 70 9.13 -1.74 -9.35
C VAL A 70 10.12 -2.81 -9.80
N HIS A 71 10.51 -3.73 -8.92
CA HIS A 71 11.40 -4.84 -9.27
C HIS A 71 10.86 -5.66 -10.45
N LYS A 72 9.56 -6.00 -10.41
CA LYS A 72 8.92 -6.80 -11.46
C LYS A 72 8.78 -6.04 -12.79
N ILE A 73 8.57 -4.72 -12.76
CA ILE A 73 8.59 -3.86 -13.95
C ILE A 73 9.98 -3.83 -14.57
N ILE A 74 11.03 -3.63 -13.77
CA ILE A 74 12.42 -3.62 -14.24
C ILE A 74 12.76 -4.97 -14.91
N ALA A 75 12.41 -6.09 -14.27
CA ALA A 75 12.64 -7.41 -14.84
C ALA A 75 11.94 -7.61 -16.19
N MET A 76 10.70 -7.13 -16.34
CA MET A 76 9.97 -7.17 -17.61
C MET A 76 10.61 -6.27 -18.67
N LEU A 77 11.05 -5.07 -18.31
CA LEU A 77 11.75 -4.16 -19.23
C LEU A 77 13.08 -4.76 -19.71
N VAL A 78 13.87 -5.32 -18.79
CA VAL A 78 15.13 -6.02 -19.12
C VAL A 78 14.85 -7.19 -20.07
N TYR A 79 13.82 -7.99 -19.81
CA TYR A 79 13.43 -9.09 -20.69
C TYR A 79 13.02 -8.62 -22.09
N LEU A 80 12.27 -7.51 -22.20
CA LEU A 80 11.88 -6.94 -23.49
C LEU A 80 13.04 -6.33 -24.26
N VAL A 81 14.02 -5.74 -23.55
CA VAL A 81 15.23 -5.15 -24.17
C VAL A 81 16.20 -6.23 -24.64
N HIS A 82 16.38 -7.31 -23.88
CA HIS A 82 17.27 -8.43 -24.24
C HIS A 82 16.56 -9.55 -25.02
N GLY A 83 15.25 -9.41 -25.26
CA GLY A 83 14.41 -10.37 -25.97
C GLY A 83 14.43 -10.25 -27.49
N LYS A 84 15.38 -9.49 -28.07
CA LYS A 84 15.72 -9.64 -29.48
C LYS A 84 16.89 -10.62 -29.60
N PRO A 85 16.80 -11.66 -30.45
CA PRO A 85 17.97 -12.43 -30.83
C PRO A 85 19.02 -11.53 -31.48
#